data_AF-A0A2P0QNB5-F1
#
_entry.id   AF-A0A2P0QNB5-F1
#
_cell.length_a   1.000
_cell.length_b   1.000
_cell.length_c   1.000
_cell.angle_alpha   90.00
_cell.angle_beta   90.00
_cell.angle_gamma   90.00
#
_symmetry.space_group_name_H-M   'P 1'
#
loop_
_entity.id
_entity.type
_entity.pdbx_description
1 polymer ?
#
loop_
_entity_poly.entity_id
_entity_poly.type
_entity_poly.pdbx_seq_one_letter_code
_entity_poly.pdbx_strand_id
1 'polypeptide(L)'
;GHTRMFAIRACNQQVRPATIIVPKVTMKSSAYIELFGGPVQSAVADAVIDSVIAGVIPADKANDLCIIAMLWIAPECATNPELDRKDLYRTNYEAMKLAISRAMSN
;
A
#
# COMPACT_ATOMS: atom_id res chain seq x y z
N GLY A 1 -6.54 -12.84 11.08
CA GLY A 1 -5.07 -12.83 11.06
C GLY A 1 -4.51 -12.14 9.83
N HIS A 2 -4.88 -12.60 8.62
CA HIS A 2 -4.42 -12.02 7.34
C HIS A 2 -5.58 -11.39 6.56
N THR A 3 -6.17 -10.35 7.15
CA THR A 3 -7.31 -9.65 6.55
C THR A 3 -6.86 -8.95 5.27
N ARG A 4 -7.63 -9.10 4.20
CA ARG A 4 -7.39 -8.44 2.91
C ARG A 4 -8.38 -7.29 2.78
N MET A 5 -7.91 -6.12 2.36
CA MET A 5 -8.77 -4.96 2.15
C MET A 5 -8.35 -4.20 0.91
N PHE A 6 -9.25 -3.39 0.38
CA PHE A 6 -8.92 -2.49 -0.71
C PHE A 6 -8.05 -1.34 -0.21
N ALA A 7 -7.04 -0.96 -0.99
CA ALA A 7 -6.34 0.29 -0.76
C ALA A 7 -7.29 1.46 -1.02
N ILE A 8 -7.50 2.28 0.00
CA ILE A 8 -8.24 3.54 -0.10
C ILE A 8 -7.30 4.69 0.24
N ARG A 9 -7.36 5.77 -0.54
CA ARG A 9 -6.59 6.99 -0.25
C ARG A 9 -7.20 7.73 0.94
N ALA A 10 -8.53 7.73 1.02
CA ALA A 10 -9.31 8.25 2.15
C ALA A 10 -10.63 7.47 2.26
N CYS A 11 -11.41 7.76 3.30
CA CYS A 11 -12.74 7.16 3.47
C CYS A 11 -13.59 7.35 2.20
N ASN A 12 -14.16 6.26 1.70
CA ASN A 12 -14.96 6.21 0.47
C ASN A 12 -14.20 6.62 -0.81
N GLN A 13 -12.86 6.67 -0.79
CA GLN A 13 -12.02 6.98 -1.95
C GLN A 13 -11.06 5.83 -2.25
N GLN A 14 -11.59 4.78 -2.88
CA GLN A 14 -10.80 3.66 -3.39
C GLN A 14 -9.92 4.10 -4.56
N VAL A 15 -8.68 3.60 -4.62
CA VAL A 15 -7.77 3.90 -5.73
C VAL A 15 -8.06 3.05 -6.96
N ARG A 16 -7.64 3.56 -8.13
CA ARG A 16 -7.66 2.85 -9.41
C ARG A 16 -6.23 2.81 -9.98
N PRO A 17 -5.73 1.66 -10.49
CA PRO A 17 -6.34 0.32 -10.52
C PRO A 17 -6.83 -0.23 -9.19
N ALA A 18 -7.87 -1.06 -9.25
CA ALA A 18 -8.43 -1.68 -8.05
C ALA A 18 -7.33 -2.49 -7.35
N THR A 19 -6.95 -2.07 -6.15
CA THR A 19 -5.78 -2.59 -5.44
C THR A 19 -6.22 -3.26 -4.15
N ILE A 20 -5.89 -4.54 -3.98
CA ILE A 20 -6.01 -5.25 -2.71
C ILE A 20 -4.66 -5.23 -2.00
N ILE A 21 -4.66 -4.91 -0.71
CA ILE A 21 -3.50 -5.05 0.17
C ILE A 21 -3.66 -6.28 1.07
N VAL A 22 -2.59 -7.07 1.14
CA VAL A 22 -2.54 -8.34 1.87
C VAL A 22 -1.36 -8.33 2.83
N PRO A 23 -1.58 -8.44 4.15
CA PRO A 23 -0.50 -8.53 5.11
C PRO A 23 0.19 -9.90 4.99
N LYS A 24 1.52 -9.92 4.96
CA LYS A 24 2.34 -11.14 5.05
C LYS A 24 2.50 -11.64 6.49
N VAL A 25 2.25 -10.79 7.48
CA VAL A 25 2.31 -11.09 8.91
C VAL A 25 0.90 -11.28 9.46
N THR A 26 0.73 -12.19 10.41
CA THR A 26 -0.51 -12.28 11.17
C THR A 26 -0.68 -11.04 12.05
N MET A 27 -1.70 -10.24 11.78
CA MET A 27 -2.04 -9.05 12.55
C MET A 27 -2.62 -9.47 13.90
N LYS A 28 -1.88 -9.20 15.00
CA LYS A 28 -2.21 -9.66 16.37
C LYS A 28 -2.64 -8.53 17.32
N SER A 29 -2.38 -7.26 17.00
CA SER A 29 -2.65 -6.12 17.87
C SER A 29 -3.33 -4.97 17.12
N SER A 30 -4.09 -4.15 17.84
CA SER A 30 -4.68 -2.89 17.32
C SER A 30 -3.62 -1.94 16.81
N ALA A 31 -2.49 -1.79 17.53
CA ALA A 31 -1.37 -0.96 17.09
C ALA A 31 -0.83 -1.38 15.71
N TYR A 32 -0.68 -2.69 15.44
CA TYR A 32 -0.28 -3.16 14.11
C TYR A 32 -1.36 -2.89 13.05
N ILE A 33 -2.65 -3.08 13.41
CA ILE A 33 -3.79 -2.78 12.54
C ILE A 33 -3.78 -1.29 12.13
N GLU A 34 -3.52 -0.38 13.07
CA GLU A 34 -3.47 1.06 12.83
C GLU A 34 -2.27 1.48 11.96
N LEU A 35 -1.13 0.80 12.08
CA LEU A 35 0.02 1.04 11.20
C LEU A 35 -0.26 0.54 9.78
N PHE A 36 -0.82 -0.66 9.66
CA PHE A 36 -1.14 -1.26 8.37
C PHE A 36 -2.24 -0.49 7.64
N GLY A 37 -3.34 -0.18 8.33
CA GLY A 37 -4.49 0.55 7.78
C GLY A 37 -4.35 2.06 7.75
N GLY A 38 -3.34 2.63 8.42
CA GLY A 38 -3.03 4.05 8.36
C GLY A 38 -1.91 4.33 7.34
N PRO A 39 -0.68 4.64 7.80
CA PRO A 39 0.39 5.13 6.94
C PRO A 39 0.75 4.17 5.80
N VAL A 40 0.71 2.86 6.03
CA VAL A 40 1.09 1.88 4.98
C VAL A 40 0.02 1.79 3.90
N GLN A 41 -1.26 1.75 4.26
CA GLN A 41 -2.35 1.79 3.29
C GLN A 41 -2.31 3.09 2.48
N SER A 42 -2.13 4.25 3.13
CA SER A 42 -2.02 5.53 2.44
C SER A 42 -0.84 5.55 1.47
N ALA A 43 0.33 5.07 1.89
CA ALA A 43 1.53 5.00 1.05
C ALA A 43 1.30 4.16 -0.21
N VAL A 44 0.65 3.00 -0.08
CA VAL A 44 0.34 2.13 -1.22
C VAL A 44 -0.72 2.78 -2.13
N ALA A 45 -1.76 3.37 -1.55
CA ALA A 45 -2.81 4.06 -2.29
C ALA A 45 -2.24 5.22 -3.12
N ASP A 46 -1.45 6.10 -2.49
CA ASP A 46 -0.84 7.24 -3.16
C ASP A 46 0.17 6.79 -4.23
N ALA A 47 0.97 5.74 -3.97
CA ALA A 47 1.87 5.19 -4.96
C ALA A 47 1.14 4.67 -6.22
N VAL A 48 -0.02 4.02 -6.06
CA VAL A 48 -0.83 3.53 -7.19
C VAL A 48 -1.36 4.71 -8.01
N ILE A 49 -1.94 5.72 -7.36
CA ILE A 49 -2.46 6.91 -8.05
C ILE A 49 -1.35 7.67 -8.76
N ASP A 50 -0.22 7.90 -8.09
CA ASP A 50 0.92 8.61 -8.67
C ASP A 50 1.55 7.83 -9.83
N SER A 51 1.52 6.51 -9.81
CA SER A 51 1.93 5.69 -10.96
C SER A 51 1.01 5.85 -12.16
N VAL A 52 -0.29 6.10 -11.96
CA VAL A 52 -1.22 6.46 -13.05
C VAL A 52 -0.93 7.88 -13.54
N ILE A 53 -0.78 8.85 -12.64
CA ILE A 53 -0.48 10.26 -12.98
C ILE A 53 0.82 10.36 -13.78
N ALA A 54 1.85 9.61 -13.38
CA ALA A 54 3.14 9.56 -14.06
C ALA A 54 3.13 8.77 -15.38
N GLY A 55 2.00 8.15 -15.76
CA GLY A 55 1.86 7.34 -16.97
C GLY A 55 2.58 5.98 -16.92
N VAL A 56 3.09 5.56 -15.75
CA VAL A 56 3.67 4.22 -15.56
C VAL A 56 2.57 3.16 -15.70
N ILE A 57 1.40 3.45 -15.14
CA ILE A 57 0.16 2.71 -15.43
C ILE A 57 -0.63 3.57 -16.42
N PRO A 58 -0.94 3.07 -17.64
CA PRO A 58 -1.78 3.79 -18.58
C PRO A 58 -3.15 4.10 -17.98
N ALA A 59 -3.57 5.37 -18.04
CA ALA A 59 -4.80 5.84 -17.40
C ALA A 59 -6.06 5.19 -18.00
N ASP A 60 -6.03 4.87 -19.30
CA ASP A 60 -7.10 4.15 -20.00
C ASP A 60 -7.26 2.70 -19.50
N LYS A 61 -6.21 2.11 -18.92
CA LYS A 61 -6.23 0.77 -18.32
C LYS A 61 -6.56 0.75 -16.82
N ALA A 62 -6.73 1.91 -16.20
CA ALA A 62 -6.93 2.01 -14.75
C ALA A 62 -8.19 1.28 -14.25
N ASN A 63 -9.20 1.08 -15.10
CA ASN A 63 -10.42 0.33 -14.73
C ASN A 63 -10.39 -1.15 -15.14
N ASP A 64 -9.44 -1.55 -15.97
CA ASP A 64 -9.30 -2.92 -16.48
C ASP A 64 -8.26 -3.73 -15.71
N LEU A 65 -7.27 -3.03 -15.13
CA LEU A 65 -6.23 -3.65 -14.33
C LEU A 65 -6.65 -3.79 -12.86
N CYS A 66 -6.03 -4.75 -12.19
CA CYS A 66 -6.06 -4.87 -10.74
C CYS A 66 -4.65 -5.14 -10.20
N ILE A 67 -4.43 -4.80 -8.93
CA ILE A 67 -3.16 -4.97 -8.24
C ILE A 67 -3.39 -5.80 -6.98
N ILE A 68 -2.54 -6.81 -6.77
CA ILE A 68 -2.47 -7.57 -5.52
C ILE A 68 -1.15 -7.23 -4.85
N ALA A 69 -1.21 -6.39 -3.82
CA ALA A 69 -0.04 -5.92 -3.09
C ALA A 69 0.15 -6.74 -1.80
N MET A 70 1.17 -7.60 -1.77
CA MET A 70 1.54 -8.33 -0.56
C MET A 70 2.56 -7.54 0.24
N LEU A 71 2.13 -7.01 1.39
CA LEU A 71 2.89 -6.06 2.19
C LEU A 71 3.55 -6.73 3.40
N TRP A 72 4.78 -6.32 3.68
CA TRP A 72 5.50 -6.70 4.89
C TRP A 72 5.74 -5.46 5.74
N ILE A 73 5.33 -5.52 7.00
CA ILE A 73 5.74 -4.58 8.04
C ILE A 73 6.31 -5.42 9.17
N ALA A 74 7.50 -5.05 9.65
CA ALA A 74 8.15 -5.74 10.75
C ALA A 74 7.21 -5.76 11.99
N PRO A 75 6.96 -6.92 12.63
CA PRO A 75 6.07 -7.01 13.80
C PRO A 75 6.42 -6.05 14.92
N GLU A 76 7.71 -5.76 15.10
CA GLU A 76 8.28 -4.91 16.14
C GLU A 76 7.86 -3.44 15.98
N CYS A 77 7.44 -3.02 14.79
CA CYS A 77 6.92 -1.67 14.56
C CYS A 77 5.71 -1.37 15.46
N ALA A 78 4.89 -2.37 15.78
CA ALA A 78 3.71 -2.17 16.64
C ALA A 78 4.05 -1.90 18.11
N THR A 79 5.28 -2.18 18.53
CA THR A 79 5.74 -2.00 19.91
C THR A 79 6.89 -1.01 20.04
N ASN A 80 7.39 -0.47 18.92
CA ASN A 80 8.51 0.47 18.92
C ASN A 80 8.01 1.90 19.28
N PRO A 81 8.41 2.47 20.43
CA PRO A 81 8.00 3.82 20.83
C PRO A 81 8.64 4.92 19.96
N GLU A 82 9.75 4.63 19.30
CA GLU A 82 10.50 5.56 18.43
C GLU A 82 10.16 5.37 16.94
N LEU A 83 9.08 4.66 16.62
CA LEU A 83 8.70 4.40 15.23
C LEU A 83 8.42 5.71 14.48
N ASP A 84 9.22 5.98 13.45
CA ASP A 84 8.94 7.05 12.50
C ASP A 84 7.86 6.63 11.50
N ARG A 85 6.65 7.15 11.70
CA ARG A 85 5.51 6.91 10.82
C ARG A 85 5.66 7.54 9.43
N LYS A 86 6.44 8.63 9.31
CA LYS A 86 6.72 9.27 8.01
C LYS A 86 7.68 8.40 7.21
N ASP A 87 8.70 7.85 7.86
CA ASP A 87 9.62 6.92 7.20
C ASP A 87 8.92 5.62 6.81
N LEU A 88 8.04 5.08 7.67
CA LEU A 88 7.21 3.93 7.35
C LEU A 88 6.32 4.18 6.12
N TYR A 89 5.72 5.37 6.01
CA TYR A 89 4.98 5.78 4.81
C TYR A 89 5.92 5.84 3.58
N ARG A 90 7.02 6.58 3.68
CA ARG A 90 7.94 6.86 2.57
C ARG A 90 8.51 5.57 1.97
N THR A 91 9.00 4.67 2.82
CA THR A 91 9.58 3.39 2.39
C THR A 91 8.57 2.50 1.67
N ASN A 92 7.33 2.42 2.16
CA ASN A 92 6.28 1.65 1.49
C ASN A 92 5.81 2.29 0.18
N TYR A 93 5.75 3.63 0.12
CA TYR A 93 5.40 4.37 -1.10
C TYR A 93 6.46 4.14 -2.20
N GLU A 94 7.74 4.33 -1.87
CA GLU A 94 8.86 4.12 -2.80
C GLU A 94 8.93 2.66 -3.27
N ALA A 95 8.79 1.70 -2.35
CA ALA A 95 8.79 0.28 -2.68
C ALA A 95 7.63 -0.09 -3.62
N MET A 96 6.44 0.46 -3.38
CA MET A 96 5.27 0.20 -4.23
C MET A 96 5.45 0.79 -5.64
N LYS A 97 5.94 2.03 -5.77
CA LYS A 97 6.22 2.63 -7.09
C LYS A 97 7.27 1.83 -7.86
N LEU A 98 8.33 1.40 -7.18
CA LEU A 98 9.37 0.57 -7.79
C LEU A 98 8.81 -0.79 -8.25
N ALA A 99 7.95 -1.42 -7.43
CA ALA A 99 7.30 -2.67 -7.79
C ALA A 99 6.38 -2.52 -9.00
N ILE A 100 5.56 -1.46 -9.05
CA ILE A 100 4.69 -1.15 -10.19
C ILE A 100 5.52 -0.93 -11.46
N SER A 101 6.54 -0.07 -11.39
CA SER A 101 7.39 0.24 -12.55
C SER A 101 8.05 -1.01 -13.13
N ARG A 102 8.57 -1.90 -12.28
CA ARG A 102 9.14 -3.19 -12.70
C ARG A 102 8.11 -4.09 -13.35
N ALA A 103 6.90 -4.18 -12.77
CA ALA A 103 5.83 -5.00 -13.31
C ALA A 103 5.35 -4.52 -14.69
N MET A 104 5.30 -3.21 -14.91
CA MET A 104 4.85 -2.61 -16.18
C MET A 104 5.92 -2.59 -17.28
N SER A 105 7.19 -2.88 -16.95
CA SER A 105 8.32 -2.83 -17.89
C SER A 105 8.88 -4.20 -18.29
N ASN A 106 8.18 -5.29 -17.93
CA ASN A 106 8.55 -6.66 -18.28
C ASN A 106 8.00 -7.08 -19.64
#